data_AF-A0A4T0BDP3-F1
#
_entry.id   AF-A0A4T0BDP3-F1
#
_cell.length_a   1.000
_cell.length_b   1.000
_cell.length_c   1.000
_cell.angle_alpha   90.00
_cell.angle_beta   90.00
_cell.angle_gamma   90.00
#
_symmetry.space_group_name_H-M   'P 1'
#
loop_
_entity.id
_entity.type
_entity.pdbx_description
1 polymer ?
#
loop_
_entity_poly.entity_id
_entity_poly.type
_entity_poly.pdbx_seq_one_letter_code
_entity_poly.pdbx_strand_id
1 'polypeptide(L)'
;MVQTAWMAEYEIPESPSRWASASFIGIRHRARLMIANEAPLESIIGPTSLHRLLDDRVRDPDLQWNVSDWAQDFMSNFPRMNISDKVACWAILWKVLRWQTFQSRATFEQVPGWCRPSPSEMFCPHMPIIICLAWPKLRRFFVEQASNADWVQAVMGSISVSWPYGEETVFKTEANGALAMSDAFEAWINDGSNWSLSAASARAMIGIEGRARVR
;
A
#
# COMPACT_ATOMS: atom_id res chain seq x y z
N MET A 1 9.38 7.71 -23.43
CA MET A 1 8.12 7.99 -22.70
C MET A 1 7.41 6.65 -22.54
N VAL A 2 7.56 5.98 -21.40
CA VAL A 2 6.83 4.73 -21.15
C VAL A 2 5.42 5.14 -20.74
N GLN A 3 4.52 5.21 -21.71
CA GLN A 3 3.10 5.46 -21.46
C GLN A 3 2.62 4.41 -20.48
N THR A 4 2.27 4.83 -19.27
CA THR A 4 1.79 3.92 -18.25
C THR A 4 0.38 3.45 -18.58
N ALA A 5 0.29 2.33 -19.29
CA ALA A 5 -0.92 1.56 -19.56
C ALA A 5 -1.62 1.03 -18.28
N TRP A 6 -1.08 1.37 -17.10
CA TRP A 6 -1.47 0.89 -15.78
C TRP A 6 -2.86 1.32 -15.31
N MET A 7 -3.38 2.42 -15.82
CA MET A 7 -4.67 2.94 -15.41
C MET A 7 -5.32 3.51 -16.65
N ALA A 8 -5.94 2.61 -17.38
CA ALA A 8 -7.11 3.00 -18.13
C ALA A 8 -7.99 3.79 -17.13
N GLU A 9 -8.17 5.11 -17.32
CA GLU A 9 -9.13 5.96 -16.55
C GLU A 9 -10.58 5.56 -16.88
N TYR A 10 -10.81 4.26 -17.07
CA TYR A 10 -12.09 3.67 -17.32
C TYR A 10 -12.78 3.56 -15.98
N GLU A 11 -14.04 4.01 -15.98
CA GLU A 11 -15.01 3.99 -14.88
C GLU A 11 -14.61 2.99 -13.79
N ILE A 12 -14.15 3.51 -12.63
CA ILE A 12 -13.95 2.66 -11.46
C ILE A 12 -15.29 1.95 -11.24
N PRO A 13 -15.36 0.61 -11.42
CA PRO A 13 -16.63 -0.09 -11.35
C PRO A 13 -17.32 0.23 -10.03
N GLU A 14 -18.64 0.44 -10.06
CA GLU A 14 -19.40 0.59 -8.83
C GLU A 14 -19.21 -0.67 -7.97
N SER A 15 -18.50 -0.50 -6.87
CA SER A 15 -18.08 -1.56 -5.96
C SER A 15 -17.91 -0.92 -4.59
N PRO A 16 -18.19 -1.64 -3.49
CA PRO A 16 -17.94 -1.06 -2.18
C PRO A 16 -16.44 -0.80 -1.93
N SER A 17 -15.50 -1.42 -2.67
CA SER A 17 -14.06 -1.09 -2.61
C SER A 17 -13.66 0.16 -3.41
N ARG A 18 -14.61 0.84 -4.07
CA ARG A 18 -14.36 2.01 -4.92
C ARG A 18 -13.69 3.16 -4.17
N TRP A 19 -14.02 3.36 -2.89
CA TRP A 19 -13.44 4.43 -2.07
C TRP A 19 -11.91 4.35 -2.04
N ALA A 20 -11.36 3.13 -1.96
CA ALA A 20 -9.93 2.92 -1.85
C ALA A 20 -9.23 3.22 -3.18
N SER A 21 -9.81 2.76 -4.29
CA SER A 21 -9.31 3.08 -5.63
C SER A 21 -9.38 4.58 -5.90
N ALA A 22 -10.50 5.24 -5.59
CA ALA A 22 -10.65 6.69 -5.76
C ALA A 22 -9.61 7.46 -4.94
N SER A 23 -9.39 7.05 -3.68
CA SER A 23 -8.36 7.63 -2.81
C SER A 23 -6.94 7.50 -3.39
N PHE A 24 -6.57 6.30 -3.87
CA PHE A 24 -5.28 6.05 -4.50
C PHE A 24 -5.06 6.86 -5.78
N ILE A 25 -6.08 6.94 -6.65
CA ILE A 25 -6.00 7.75 -7.87
C ILE A 25 -5.86 9.23 -7.51
N GLY A 26 -6.61 9.71 -6.52
CA GLY A 26 -6.58 11.09 -6.07
C GLY A 26 -5.19 11.53 -5.61
N ILE A 27 -4.55 10.76 -4.73
CA ILE A 27 -3.20 11.10 -4.25
C ILE A 27 -2.15 11.04 -5.37
N ARG A 28 -2.23 10.05 -6.26
CA ARG A 28 -1.32 9.91 -7.39
C ARG A 28 -1.46 11.08 -8.36
N HIS A 29 -2.69 11.49 -8.67
CA HIS A 29 -2.97 12.65 -9.51
C HIS A 29 -2.43 13.93 -8.88
N ARG A 30 -2.72 14.17 -7.60
CA ARG A 30 -2.19 15.31 -6.83
C ARG A 30 -0.67 15.35 -6.86
N ALA A 31 0.00 14.24 -6.53
CA ALA A 31 1.46 14.17 -6.50
C ALA A 31 2.08 14.51 -7.87
N ARG A 32 1.46 14.06 -8.97
CA ARG A 32 1.92 14.39 -10.34
C ARG A 32 1.67 15.85 -10.72
N LEU A 33 0.55 16.43 -10.30
CA LEU A 33 0.33 17.87 -10.46
C LEU A 33 1.38 18.69 -9.71
N MET A 34 1.76 18.25 -8.51
CA MET A 34 2.82 18.91 -7.74
C MET A 34 4.18 18.82 -8.44
N ILE A 35 4.51 17.69 -9.06
CA ILE A 35 5.71 17.57 -9.91
C ILE A 35 5.65 18.54 -11.09
N ALA A 36 4.51 18.60 -11.79
CA ALA A 36 4.33 19.48 -12.94
C ALA A 36 4.46 20.97 -12.57
N ASN A 37 4.15 21.32 -11.32
CA ASN A 37 4.30 22.67 -10.77
C ASN A 37 5.62 22.87 -10.03
N GLU A 38 6.61 21.99 -10.21
CA GLU A 38 7.95 22.08 -9.61
C GLU A 38 7.96 22.21 -8.08
N ALA A 39 6.96 21.61 -7.42
CA ALA A 39 6.88 21.61 -5.98
C ALA A 39 8.07 20.85 -5.35
N PRO A 40 8.52 21.24 -4.13
CA PRO A 40 9.59 20.53 -3.44
C PRO A 40 9.28 19.05 -3.22
N LEU A 41 10.28 18.18 -3.36
CA LEU A 41 10.12 16.73 -3.20
C LEU A 41 9.51 16.34 -1.84
N GLU A 42 9.88 17.06 -0.78
CA GLU A 42 9.38 16.84 0.57
C GLU A 42 7.87 17.05 0.67
N SER A 43 7.29 18.04 -0.03
CA SER A 43 5.85 18.25 -0.04
C SER A 43 5.09 17.23 -0.88
N ILE A 44 5.76 16.55 -1.81
CA ILE A 44 5.16 15.52 -2.66
C ILE A 44 5.16 14.17 -1.94
N ILE A 45 6.29 13.78 -1.35
CA ILE A 45 6.46 12.45 -0.77
C ILE A 45 6.21 12.41 0.73
N GLY A 46 6.44 13.52 1.41
CA GLY A 46 6.28 13.64 2.85
C GLY A 46 7.42 13.06 3.67
N PRO A 47 7.43 13.36 4.97
CA PRO A 47 8.38 12.79 5.90
C PRO A 47 8.16 11.28 6.04
N THR A 48 9.24 10.56 6.32
CA THR A 48 9.23 9.12 6.67
C THR A 48 8.83 8.87 8.12
N SER A 49 8.55 9.93 8.88
CA SER A 49 8.13 9.85 10.28
C SER A 49 6.83 9.05 10.42
N LEU A 50 6.85 8.07 11.31
CA LEU A 50 5.74 7.12 11.55
C LEU A 50 4.95 7.43 12.81
N HIS A 51 5.20 8.57 13.45
CA HIS A 51 4.52 8.94 14.69
C HIS A 51 2.98 8.90 14.56
N ARG A 52 2.41 9.19 13.38
CA ARG A 52 0.95 9.15 13.20
C ARG A 52 0.39 7.74 13.12
N LEU A 53 1.16 6.74 12.70
CA LEU A 53 0.69 5.35 12.74
C LEU A 53 0.53 4.85 14.18
N LEU A 54 1.19 5.49 15.14
CA LEU A 54 1.02 5.22 16.57
C LEU A 54 -0.15 6.00 17.21
N ASP A 55 -0.60 7.08 16.58
CA ASP A 55 -1.69 7.90 17.11
C ASP A 55 -3.00 7.56 16.38
N ASP A 56 -3.82 6.72 17.01
CA ASP A 56 -5.15 6.36 16.51
C ASP A 56 -6.18 7.53 16.57
N ARG A 57 -5.75 8.75 16.97
CA ARG A 57 -6.66 9.90 17.09
C ARG A 57 -6.94 10.52 15.72
N VAL A 58 -8.24 10.84 15.55
CA VAL A 58 -8.92 11.66 14.52
C VAL A 58 -8.06 12.13 13.35
N ARG A 59 -8.52 11.85 12.12
CA ARG A 59 -8.00 12.42 10.87
C ARG A 59 -7.63 13.88 11.04
N ASP A 60 -6.34 14.15 10.92
CA ASP A 60 -5.79 15.50 11.01
C ASP A 60 -6.31 16.35 9.84
N PRO A 61 -7.07 17.43 10.10
CA PRO A 61 -7.59 18.29 9.04
C PRO A 61 -6.47 19.05 8.31
N ASP A 62 -5.30 19.19 8.92
CA ASP A 62 -4.16 19.98 8.42
C ASP A 62 -3.15 19.11 7.63
N LEU A 63 -3.54 17.89 7.23
CA LEU A 63 -2.72 17.03 6.39
C LEU A 63 -2.22 17.79 5.15
N GLN A 64 -0.92 17.70 4.88
CA GLN A 64 -0.36 18.28 3.66
C GLN A 64 -0.72 17.46 2.41
N TRP A 65 -1.27 16.24 2.63
CA TRP A 65 -1.69 15.31 1.60
C TRP A 65 -0.55 14.97 0.64
N ASN A 66 0.63 14.71 1.21
CA ASN A 66 1.75 14.08 0.52
C ASN A 66 1.57 12.55 0.51
N VAL A 67 2.44 11.81 -0.21
CA VAL A 67 2.32 10.36 -0.36
C VAL A 67 2.41 9.61 0.99
N SER A 68 3.28 10.03 1.89
CA SER A 68 3.43 9.43 3.23
C SER A 68 2.19 9.64 4.08
N ASP A 69 1.70 10.87 4.16
CA ASP A 69 0.50 11.26 4.90
C ASP A 69 -0.72 10.47 4.42
N TRP A 70 -0.91 10.38 3.10
CA TRP A 70 -1.97 9.58 2.52
C TRP A 70 -1.86 8.11 2.93
N ALA A 71 -0.66 7.53 2.90
CA ALA A 71 -0.49 6.13 3.26
C ALA A 71 -0.81 5.91 4.75
N GLN A 72 -0.42 6.85 5.62
CA GLN A 72 -0.75 6.80 7.05
C GLN A 72 -2.26 6.95 7.30
N ASP A 73 -2.92 7.90 6.63
CA ASP A 73 -4.38 8.07 6.67
C ASP A 73 -5.10 6.85 6.12
N PHE A 74 -4.61 6.25 5.04
CA PHE A 74 -5.16 5.02 4.48
C PHE A 74 -5.13 3.88 5.50
N MET A 75 -4.03 3.74 6.24
CA MET A 75 -3.91 2.71 7.29
C MET A 75 -4.82 2.95 8.50
N SER A 76 -5.27 4.19 8.75
CA SER A 76 -6.23 4.49 9.82
C SER A 76 -7.59 3.82 9.63
N ASN A 77 -7.94 3.42 8.39
CA ASN A 77 -9.17 2.67 8.10
C ASN A 77 -9.17 1.23 8.67
N PHE A 78 -8.03 0.76 9.21
CA PHE A 78 -7.86 -0.60 9.74
C PHE A 78 -7.43 -0.60 11.21
N PRO A 79 -8.28 -0.13 12.15
CA PRO A 79 -7.89 0.09 13.55
C PRO A 79 -7.51 -1.19 14.29
N ARG A 80 -7.99 -2.36 13.83
CA ARG A 80 -7.72 -3.67 14.47
C ARG A 80 -6.42 -4.33 14.01
N MET A 81 -5.70 -3.73 13.06
CA MET A 81 -4.45 -4.25 12.55
C MET A 81 -3.32 -3.99 13.57
N ASN A 82 -2.45 -4.97 13.79
CA ASN A 82 -1.27 -4.80 14.67
C ASN A 82 -0.36 -3.70 14.11
N ILE A 83 0.43 -3.05 14.96
CA ILE A 83 1.26 -1.92 14.49
C ILE A 83 2.29 -2.35 13.46
N SER A 84 2.91 -3.52 13.64
CA SER A 84 3.87 -4.08 12.68
C SER A 84 3.22 -4.28 11.31
N ASP A 85 2.03 -4.87 11.28
CA ASP A 85 1.25 -5.09 10.06
C ASP A 85 0.85 -3.75 9.40
N LYS A 86 0.47 -2.73 10.20
CA LYS A 86 0.16 -1.36 9.73
C LYS A 86 1.38 -0.70 9.09
N VAL A 87 2.53 -0.71 9.77
CA VAL A 87 3.78 -0.12 9.29
C VAL A 87 4.28 -0.82 8.04
N ALA A 88 4.16 -2.15 7.96
CA ALA A 88 4.51 -2.91 6.77
C ALA A 88 3.66 -2.50 5.56
N CYS A 89 2.33 -2.45 5.72
CA CYS A 89 1.43 -2.04 4.65
C CYS A 89 1.70 -0.59 4.22
N TRP A 90 1.88 0.33 5.17
CA TRP A 90 2.29 1.71 4.89
C TRP A 90 3.56 1.77 4.04
N ALA A 91 4.61 1.04 4.43
CA ALA A 91 5.91 1.09 3.75
C ALA A 91 5.80 0.62 2.29
N ILE A 92 5.02 -0.44 2.05
CA ILE A 92 4.77 -0.95 0.70
C ILE A 92 3.96 0.04 -0.13
N LEU A 93 2.87 0.58 0.42
CA LEU A 93 2.04 1.59 -0.26
C LEU A 93 2.86 2.82 -0.64
N TRP A 94 3.68 3.30 0.28
CA TRP A 94 4.55 4.44 0.08
C TRP A 94 5.59 4.19 -1.01
N LYS A 95 6.27 3.03 -1.01
CA LYS A 95 7.22 2.62 -2.08
C LYS A 95 6.54 2.54 -3.45
N VAL A 96 5.37 1.91 -3.51
CA VAL A 96 4.60 1.76 -4.75
C VAL A 96 4.14 3.12 -5.28
N LEU A 97 3.60 3.98 -4.43
CA LEU A 97 3.16 5.32 -4.86
C LEU A 97 4.33 6.20 -5.28
N ARG A 98 5.47 6.16 -4.58
CA ARG A 98 6.70 6.86 -5.01
C ARG A 98 7.11 6.43 -6.41
N TRP A 99 7.09 5.12 -6.69
CA TRP A 99 7.35 4.62 -8.02
C TRP A 99 6.30 5.07 -9.04
N GLN A 100 5.00 4.99 -8.72
CA GLN A 100 3.93 5.43 -9.61
C GLN A 100 3.98 6.94 -9.91
N THR A 101 4.49 7.73 -8.97
CA THR A 101 4.62 9.19 -9.09
C THR A 101 5.82 9.58 -9.96
N PHE A 102 7.03 9.08 -9.67
CA PHE A 102 8.25 9.48 -10.39
C PHE A 102 8.63 8.62 -11.59
N GLN A 103 8.25 7.34 -11.59
CA GLN A 103 8.48 6.39 -12.67
C GLN A 103 9.96 6.28 -13.10
N SER A 104 10.89 6.43 -12.14
CA SER A 104 12.32 6.29 -12.38
C SER A 104 12.80 4.88 -12.04
N ARG A 105 13.96 4.50 -12.58
CA ARG A 105 14.62 3.23 -12.25
C ARG A 105 14.87 3.11 -10.75
N ALA A 106 15.35 4.19 -10.12
CA ALA A 106 15.67 4.21 -8.71
C ALA A 106 14.43 3.96 -7.82
N THR A 107 13.28 4.55 -8.15
CA THR A 107 12.05 4.28 -7.38
C THR A 107 11.46 2.91 -7.67
N PHE A 108 11.62 2.39 -8.89
CA PHE A 108 11.21 1.02 -9.23
C PHE A 108 12.02 -0.04 -8.48
N GLU A 109 13.33 0.15 -8.35
CA GLU A 109 14.22 -0.79 -7.66
C GLU A 109 13.90 -0.89 -6.16
N GLN A 110 13.34 0.16 -5.55
CA GLN A 110 12.86 0.15 -4.16
C GLN A 110 11.59 -0.68 -3.94
N VAL A 111 10.81 -0.96 -4.99
CA VAL A 111 9.59 -1.77 -4.89
C VAL A 111 9.99 -3.26 -4.82
N PRO A 112 9.56 -4.01 -3.79
CA PRO A 112 9.84 -5.43 -3.68
C PRO A 112 9.39 -6.20 -4.92
N GLY A 113 10.15 -7.22 -5.32
CA GLY A 113 9.87 -7.96 -6.56
C GLY A 113 8.45 -8.53 -6.64
N TRP A 114 7.89 -8.97 -5.51
CA TRP A 114 6.52 -9.49 -5.41
C TRP A 114 5.44 -8.39 -5.42
N CYS A 115 5.77 -7.14 -5.11
CA CYS A 115 4.89 -5.98 -5.31
C CYS A 115 4.88 -5.48 -6.74
N ARG A 116 5.93 -5.80 -7.51
CA ARG A 116 6.02 -5.33 -8.89
C ARG A 116 4.86 -5.93 -9.67
N PRO A 117 4.20 -5.10 -10.46
CA PRO A 117 3.01 -5.54 -11.13
C PRO A 117 3.34 -6.44 -12.33
N SER A 118 2.45 -7.41 -12.56
CA SER A 118 2.51 -8.44 -13.59
C SER A 118 2.06 -7.90 -14.96
N PRO A 119 2.36 -8.62 -16.06
CA PRO A 119 1.85 -8.24 -17.38
C PRO A 119 0.33 -8.10 -17.46
N SER A 120 -0.45 -8.95 -16.78
CA SER A 120 -1.92 -8.81 -16.74
C SER A 120 -2.33 -7.49 -16.09
N GLU A 121 -1.65 -7.06 -15.04
CA GLU A 121 -1.87 -5.76 -14.41
C GLU A 121 -1.44 -4.60 -15.33
N MET A 122 -0.55 -4.81 -16.32
CA MET A 122 -0.14 -3.78 -17.29
C MET A 122 -1.16 -3.54 -18.38
N PHE A 123 -1.89 -4.59 -18.78
CA PHE A 123 -2.61 -4.60 -20.05
C PHE A 123 -4.12 -4.86 -19.89
N CYS A 124 -4.58 -5.32 -18.74
CA CYS A 124 -5.99 -5.58 -18.48
C CYS A 124 -6.60 -4.48 -17.58
N PRO A 125 -7.81 -3.97 -17.88
CA PRO A 125 -8.52 -3.07 -16.98
C PRO A 125 -8.80 -3.74 -15.63
N HIS A 126 -8.53 -3.04 -14.52
CA HIS A 126 -8.73 -3.53 -13.16
C HIS A 126 -8.82 -2.36 -12.17
N MET A 127 -9.27 -2.62 -10.94
CA MET A 127 -9.29 -1.61 -9.88
C MET A 127 -7.86 -1.26 -9.42
N PRO A 128 -7.41 0.01 -9.47
CA PRO A 128 -6.02 0.37 -9.14
C PRO A 128 -5.56 -0.04 -7.74
N ILE A 129 -6.49 -0.16 -6.79
CA ILE A 129 -6.18 -0.56 -5.41
C ILE A 129 -5.68 -2.01 -5.27
N ILE A 130 -5.79 -2.86 -6.30
CA ILE A 130 -5.21 -4.22 -6.23
C ILE A 130 -3.71 -4.21 -5.91
N ILE A 131 -3.01 -3.10 -6.20
CA ILE A 131 -1.57 -3.02 -5.92
C ILE A 131 -1.23 -3.03 -4.43
N CYS A 132 -2.22 -2.81 -3.56
CA CYS A 132 -2.09 -2.95 -2.11
C CYS A 132 -1.95 -4.41 -1.65
N LEU A 133 -2.26 -5.38 -2.53
CA LEU A 133 -2.20 -6.80 -2.21
C LEU A 133 -0.78 -7.35 -2.38
N ALA A 134 -0.29 -8.03 -1.35
CA ALA A 134 1.07 -8.56 -1.37
C ALA A 134 1.28 -9.74 -2.32
N TRP A 135 0.23 -10.49 -2.69
CA TRP A 135 0.40 -11.74 -3.44
C TRP A 135 0.10 -11.54 -4.94
N PRO A 136 1.09 -11.71 -5.84
CA PRO A 136 0.88 -11.58 -7.29
C PRO A 136 -0.25 -12.46 -7.84
N LYS A 137 -0.37 -13.70 -7.33
CA LYS A 137 -1.43 -14.63 -7.74
C LYS A 137 -2.82 -14.14 -7.34
N LEU A 138 -2.94 -13.53 -6.16
CA LEU A 138 -4.18 -12.94 -5.69
C LEU A 138 -4.52 -11.68 -6.50
N ARG A 139 -3.55 -10.81 -6.79
CA ARG A 139 -3.75 -9.66 -7.67
C ARG A 139 -4.23 -10.08 -9.05
N ARG A 140 -3.56 -11.06 -9.67
CA ARG A 140 -3.96 -11.61 -10.96
C ARG A 140 -5.40 -12.13 -10.95
N PHE A 141 -5.80 -12.82 -9.88
CA PHE A 141 -7.18 -13.28 -9.73
C PHE A 141 -8.18 -12.11 -9.71
N PHE A 142 -7.89 -11.02 -9.00
CA PHE A 142 -8.74 -9.82 -8.98
C PHE A 142 -8.71 -9.02 -10.29
N VAL A 143 -7.64 -9.14 -11.10
CA VAL A 143 -7.61 -8.59 -12.47
C VAL A 143 -8.52 -9.41 -13.39
N GLU A 144 -8.46 -10.74 -13.29
CA GLU A 144 -9.21 -11.66 -14.16
C GLU A 144 -10.68 -11.80 -13.77
N GLN A 145 -11.01 -11.62 -12.49
CA GLN A 145 -12.37 -11.69 -11.96
C GLN A 145 -12.80 -10.34 -11.39
N ALA A 146 -13.72 -9.66 -12.09
CA ALA A 146 -14.40 -8.49 -11.56
C ALA A 146 -15.21 -8.90 -10.32
N SER A 147 -14.74 -8.50 -9.14
CA SER A 147 -15.43 -8.77 -7.87
C SER A 147 -16.34 -7.60 -7.51
N ASN A 148 -17.61 -7.90 -7.24
CA ASN A 148 -18.58 -6.93 -6.72
C ASN A 148 -18.52 -6.79 -5.18
N ALA A 149 -17.57 -7.46 -4.50
CA ALA A 149 -17.46 -7.47 -3.04
C ALA A 149 -16.43 -6.45 -2.53
N ASP A 150 -16.64 -5.93 -1.30
CA ASP A 150 -15.62 -5.12 -0.60
C ASP A 150 -14.45 -5.98 -0.09
N TRP A 151 -13.59 -6.43 -1.00
CA TRP A 151 -12.44 -7.23 -0.60
C TRP A 151 -11.38 -6.38 0.10
N VAL A 152 -11.32 -5.06 -0.12
CA VAL A 152 -10.25 -4.22 0.46
C VAL A 152 -10.27 -4.29 1.98
N GLN A 153 -11.44 -4.12 2.61
CA GLN A 153 -11.56 -4.22 4.06
C GLN A 153 -11.20 -5.62 4.58
N ALA A 154 -11.72 -6.66 3.94
CA ALA A 154 -11.51 -8.05 4.34
C ALA A 154 -10.06 -8.51 4.18
N VAL A 155 -9.40 -8.15 3.07
CA VAL A 155 -8.03 -8.55 2.78
C VAL A 155 -7.06 -7.70 3.59
N MET A 156 -7.10 -6.36 3.44
CA MET A 156 -6.12 -5.47 4.08
C MET A 156 -6.17 -5.60 5.60
N GLY A 157 -7.36 -5.63 6.20
CA GLY A 157 -7.55 -5.80 7.64
C GLY A 157 -7.11 -7.17 8.19
N SER A 158 -6.65 -8.08 7.33
CA SER A 158 -6.23 -9.43 7.70
C SER A 158 -4.81 -9.77 7.34
N ILE A 159 -4.08 -8.83 6.73
CA ILE A 159 -2.67 -8.98 6.43
C ILE A 159 -1.91 -9.15 7.74
N SER A 160 -0.95 -10.06 7.74
CA SER A 160 0.11 -10.03 8.72
C SER A 160 1.47 -10.40 8.18
N VAL A 161 2.48 -9.67 8.64
CA VAL A 161 3.90 -9.90 8.32
C VAL A 161 4.58 -10.84 9.31
N SER A 162 3.88 -11.34 10.33
CA SER A 162 4.40 -12.30 11.31
C SER A 162 5.75 -11.89 11.91
N TRP A 163 5.91 -10.60 12.20
CA TRP A 163 7.13 -10.07 12.82
C TRP A 163 7.37 -10.78 14.16
N PRO A 164 8.48 -11.52 14.32
CA PRO A 164 8.68 -12.39 15.48
C PRO A 164 9.26 -11.66 16.69
N TYR A 165 9.65 -10.40 16.52
CA TYR A 165 10.21 -9.55 17.56
C TYR A 165 9.13 -8.59 18.09
N GLY A 166 9.39 -7.94 19.22
CA GLY A 166 8.44 -7.00 19.82
C GLY A 166 8.18 -5.78 18.93
N GLU A 167 7.02 -5.14 19.12
CA GLU A 167 6.58 -3.99 18.33
C GLU A 167 7.56 -2.80 18.44
N GLU A 168 8.28 -2.68 19.55
CA GLU A 168 9.33 -1.67 19.76
C GLU A 168 10.49 -1.78 18.75
N THR A 169 10.74 -2.97 18.20
CA THR A 169 11.82 -3.21 17.23
C THR A 169 11.42 -2.91 15.79
N VAL A 170 10.15 -2.60 15.55
CA VAL A 170 9.65 -2.11 14.25
C VAL A 170 10.23 -0.73 13.94
N PHE A 171 10.54 0.05 14.98
CA PHE A 171 10.95 1.43 14.85
C PHE A 171 12.40 1.65 15.25
N LYS A 172 12.96 2.75 14.75
CA LYS A 172 14.21 3.36 15.22
C LYS A 172 13.99 4.86 15.38
N THR A 173 14.66 5.47 16.35
CA THR A 173 14.68 6.93 16.50
C THR A 173 15.87 7.48 15.72
N GLU A 174 15.61 8.39 14.78
CA GLU A 174 16.66 9.07 14.04
C GLU A 174 17.33 10.16 14.89
N ALA A 175 18.49 10.67 14.44
CA ALA A 175 19.25 11.70 15.17
C ALA A 175 18.47 13.01 15.38
N ASN A 176 17.48 13.29 14.52
CA ASN A 176 16.57 14.43 14.61
C ASN A 176 15.36 14.17 15.54
N GLY A 177 15.27 13.00 16.18
CA GLY A 177 14.17 12.59 17.04
C GLY A 177 12.96 12.00 16.30
N ALA A 178 12.99 11.92 14.96
CA ALA A 178 11.90 11.32 14.19
C ALA A 178 11.85 9.80 14.36
N LEU A 179 10.65 9.25 14.49
CA LEU A 179 10.42 7.82 14.50
C LEU A 179 10.40 7.27 13.07
N ALA A 180 11.43 6.51 12.71
CA ALA A 180 11.55 5.85 11.42
C ALA A 180 11.37 4.33 11.56
N MET A 181 11.20 3.64 10.43
CA MET A 181 11.20 2.18 10.37
C MET A 181 12.62 1.63 10.60
N SER A 182 12.76 0.54 11.36
CA SER A 182 14.04 -0.11 11.57
C SER A 182 14.52 -0.86 10.32
N ASP A 183 15.83 -0.95 10.12
CA ASP A 183 16.41 -1.60 8.92
C ASP A 183 16.13 -3.12 8.92
N ALA A 184 16.11 -3.73 10.10
CA ALA A 184 15.75 -5.14 10.27
C ALA A 184 14.30 -5.41 9.88
N PHE A 185 13.39 -4.52 10.29
CA PHE A 185 11.99 -4.60 9.90
C PHE A 185 11.81 -4.36 8.40
N GLU A 186 12.52 -3.39 7.82
CA GLU A 186 12.48 -3.15 6.37
C GLU A 186 12.93 -4.38 5.57
N ALA A 187 14.04 -5.01 5.96
CA ALA A 187 14.53 -6.22 5.33
C ALA A 187 13.49 -7.35 5.43
N TRP A 188 12.84 -7.51 6.58
CA TRP A 188 11.82 -8.51 6.82
C TRP A 188 10.59 -8.33 5.94
N ILE A 189 10.05 -7.12 5.85
CA ILE A 189 8.85 -6.86 5.04
C ILE A 189 9.15 -6.93 3.55
N ASN A 190 10.40 -6.74 3.10
CA ASN A 190 10.76 -6.90 1.69
C ASN A 190 10.77 -8.37 1.25
N ASP A 191 10.80 -9.33 2.17
CA ASP A 191 10.60 -10.75 1.87
C ASP A 191 9.10 -11.11 1.88
N GLY A 192 8.57 -11.38 0.69
CA GLY A 192 7.16 -11.72 0.50
C GLY A 192 6.72 -13.01 1.19
N SER A 193 7.65 -13.89 1.59
CA SER A 193 7.34 -15.11 2.33
C SER A 193 6.84 -14.83 3.76
N ASN A 194 7.18 -13.66 4.32
CA ASN A 194 6.74 -13.24 5.65
C ASN A 194 5.30 -12.74 5.68
N TRP A 195 4.71 -12.43 4.53
CA TRP A 195 3.34 -11.94 4.42
C TRP A 195 2.34 -13.10 4.40
N SER A 196 1.28 -12.97 5.19
CA SER A 196 0.16 -13.91 5.27
C SER A 196 -1.18 -13.20 5.39
N LEU A 197 -2.27 -13.91 5.11
CA LEU A 197 -3.65 -13.53 5.44
C LEU A 197 -4.12 -14.34 6.65
N SER A 198 -5.01 -13.75 7.45
CA SER A 198 -5.70 -14.51 8.50
C SER A 198 -6.59 -15.61 7.90
N ALA A 199 -6.66 -16.77 8.57
CA ALA A 199 -7.58 -17.84 8.20
C ALA A 199 -9.06 -17.44 8.24
N ALA A 200 -9.42 -16.42 9.01
CA ALA A 200 -10.78 -15.88 9.01
C ALA A 200 -11.10 -15.20 7.66
N SER A 201 -10.19 -14.34 7.18
CA SER A 201 -10.37 -13.64 5.91
C SER A 201 -10.23 -14.55 4.70
N ALA A 202 -9.31 -15.52 4.74
CA ALA A 202 -9.20 -16.51 3.68
C ALA A 202 -10.49 -17.34 3.51
N ARG A 203 -11.18 -17.67 4.60
CA ARG A 203 -12.46 -18.39 4.57
C ARG A 203 -13.63 -17.53 4.07
N ALA A 204 -13.58 -16.23 4.34
CA ALA A 204 -14.63 -15.30 3.94
C ALA A 204 -14.59 -14.93 2.45
N MET A 205 -13.48 -15.21 1.75
CA MET A 205 -13.26 -14.80 0.37
C MET A 205 -13.06 -16.00 -0.55
N ILE A 206 -14.03 -16.18 -1.46
CA ILE A 206 -13.98 -17.22 -2.48
C ILE A 206 -12.76 -16.97 -3.38
N GLY A 207 -11.97 -18.02 -3.63
CA GLY A 207 -10.88 -17.98 -4.60
C GLY A 207 -9.53 -17.55 -4.04
N ILE A 208 -9.38 -17.35 -2.74
CA ILE A 208 -8.07 -17.07 -2.12
C ILE A 208 -7.20 -18.33 -2.00
N GLU A 209 -7.79 -19.53 -2.05
CA GLU A 209 -7.07 -20.78 -1.80
C GLU A 209 -5.88 -20.94 -2.77
N GLY A 210 -4.69 -21.14 -2.21
CA GLY A 210 -3.45 -21.31 -2.96
C GLY A 210 -2.91 -20.05 -3.65
N ARG A 211 -3.57 -18.89 -3.50
CA ARG A 211 -3.17 -17.61 -4.12
C ARG A 211 -2.51 -16.64 -3.14
N ALA A 212 -2.73 -16.82 -1.85
CA ALA A 212 -2.03 -16.14 -0.76
C ALA A 212 -1.64 -17.16 0.32
N ARG A 213 -0.59 -16.85 1.09
CA ARG A 213 -0.25 -17.61 2.29
C ARG A 213 -1.32 -17.33 3.35
N VAL A 214 -1.87 -18.37 3.97
CA VAL A 214 -2.90 -18.25 5.02
C VAL A 214 -2.32 -18.81 6.32
N ARG A 215 -2.57 -18.12 7.43
CA ARG A 215 -2.22 -18.58 8.79
C ARG A 215 -3.47 -18.80 9.63
#